data_AF-A0A9E5AWK0-F1
#
_entry.id   AF-A0A9E5AWK0-F1
#
_cell.length_a   1.000
_cell.length_b   1.000
_cell.length_c   1.000
_cell.angle_alpha   90.00
_cell.angle_beta   90.00
_cell.angle_gamma   90.00
#
_symmetry.space_group_name_H-M   'P 1'
#
loop_
_entity.id
_entity.type
_entity.pdbx_description
1 polymer ?
#
loop_
_entity_poly.entity_id
_entity_poly.type
_entity_poly.pdbx_seq_one_letter_code
_entity_poly.pdbx_strand_id
1 'polypeptide(L)'
;MRTTNHAFVNQFVIYTLLTICFSGSIGLGTVWMRHQISITANANKVLEARLAELKRHLAETNTAIEIQQSPAVLRQRNASMNLRLILPEVQSVTESPTLRLVAKSSRALLNDRAVPVTFRLAAKE
;
A
#
# COMPACT_ATOMS: atom_id res chain seq x y z
N MET A 1 32.06 -67.84 2.07
CA MET A 1 30.68 -67.30 2.08
C MET A 1 30.26 -66.78 3.47
N ARG A 2 31.13 -66.01 4.16
CA ARG A 2 30.85 -65.44 5.51
C ARG A 2 30.90 -63.91 5.56
N THR A 3 31.49 -63.26 4.54
CA THR A 3 31.69 -61.80 4.48
C THR A 3 30.46 -61.02 3.99
N THR A 4 29.58 -61.65 3.21
CA THR A 4 28.36 -61.03 2.65
C THR A 4 27.31 -60.66 3.71
N ASN A 5 27.16 -61.48 4.76
CA ASN A 5 26.21 -61.20 5.85
C ASN A 5 26.61 -59.96 6.68
N HIS A 6 27.91 -59.76 6.95
CA HIS A 6 28.38 -58.59 7.69
C HIS A 6 28.18 -57.29 6.90
N ALA A 7 28.38 -57.32 5.58
CA ALA A 7 28.14 -56.17 4.71
C ALA A 7 26.64 -55.81 4.66
N PHE A 8 25.76 -56.81 4.54
CA PHE A 8 24.31 -56.60 4.52
C PHE A 8 23.78 -56.05 5.84
N VAL A 9 24.22 -56.59 6.98
CA VAL A 9 23.80 -56.11 8.30
C VAL A 9 24.27 -54.68 8.54
N ASN A 10 25.51 -54.34 8.17
CA ASN A 10 26.01 -52.98 8.27
C ASN A 10 25.17 -52.00 7.43
N GLN A 11 24.86 -52.37 6.18
CA GLN A 11 24.07 -51.53 5.28
C GLN A 11 22.62 -51.35 5.78
N PHE A 12 22.01 -52.41 6.32
CA PHE A 12 20.67 -52.34 6.90
C PHE A 12 20.62 -51.44 8.15
N VAL A 13 21.62 -51.53 9.03
CA VAL A 13 21.75 -50.66 10.21
C VAL A 13 21.94 -49.20 9.79
N ILE A 14 22.76 -48.93 8.79
CA ILE A 14 22.97 -47.57 8.28
C ILE A 14 21.68 -46.99 7.70
N TYR A 15 20.95 -47.75 6.87
CA TYR A 15 19.69 -47.26 6.29
C TYR A 15 18.60 -47.03 7.33
N THR A 16 18.48 -47.90 8.34
CA THR A 16 17.51 -47.72 9.43
C THR A 16 17.86 -46.51 10.30
N LEU A 17 19.14 -46.28 10.57
CA LEU A 17 19.57 -45.08 11.29
C LEU A 17 19.29 -43.80 10.50
N LEU A 18 19.53 -43.82 9.19
CA LEU A 18 19.20 -42.71 8.29
C LEU A 18 17.70 -42.45 8.28
N THR A 19 16.86 -43.46 8.12
CA THR A 19 15.40 -43.25 8.10
C THR A 19 14.88 -42.70 9.43
N ILE A 20 15.39 -43.16 10.58
CA ILE A 20 15.05 -42.59 11.88
C ILE A 20 15.48 -41.12 11.97
N CYS A 21 16.72 -40.80 11.61
CA CYS A 21 17.24 -39.43 11.66
C CYS A 21 16.46 -38.47 10.72
N PHE A 22 16.19 -38.92 9.49
CA PHE A 22 15.41 -38.15 8.52
C PHE A 22 13.98 -37.94 9.01
N SER A 23 13.32 -38.98 9.54
CA SER A 23 11.96 -38.86 10.07
C SER A 23 11.88 -37.85 11.24
N GLY A 24 12.86 -37.88 12.15
CA GLY A 24 12.94 -36.91 13.24
C GLY A 24 13.18 -35.48 12.75
N SER A 25 14.04 -35.30 11.74
CA SER A 25 14.32 -34.00 11.14
C SER A 25 13.09 -33.40 10.45
N ILE A 26 12.31 -34.23 9.74
CA ILE A 26 11.05 -33.81 9.12
C ILE A 26 10.06 -33.34 10.21
N GLY A 27 9.93 -34.09 11.31
CA GLY A 27 9.09 -33.71 12.44
C GLY A 27 9.44 -32.32 13.00
N LEU A 28 10.71 -32.08 13.28
CA LEU A 28 11.20 -30.78 13.75
C LEU A 28 10.95 -29.66 12.72
N GLY A 29 11.20 -29.94 11.45
CA GLY A 29 10.93 -29.01 10.35
C GLY A 29 9.47 -28.59 10.25
N THR A 30 8.54 -29.54 10.43
CA THR A 30 7.09 -29.25 10.38
C THR A 30 6.64 -28.35 11.53
N VAL A 31 7.15 -28.59 12.75
CA VAL A 31 6.83 -27.77 13.92
C VAL A 31 7.42 -26.37 13.77
N TRP A 32 8.68 -26.28 13.32
CA TRP A 32 9.32 -24.99 13.02
C TRP A 32 8.54 -24.21 11.96
N MET A 33 8.12 -24.86 10.87
CA MET A 33 7.35 -24.22 9.82
C MET A 33 5.99 -23.73 10.32
N ARG A 34 5.29 -24.52 11.14
CA ARG A 34 4.05 -24.10 11.79
C ARG A 34 4.26 -22.86 12.66
N HIS A 35 5.35 -22.83 13.43
CA HIS A 35 5.71 -21.67 14.24
C HIS A 35 5.94 -20.42 13.38
N GLN A 36 6.70 -20.55 12.29
CA GLN A 36 6.95 -19.45 11.36
C GLN A 36 5.69 -18.95 10.65
N ILE A 37 4.77 -19.85 10.29
CA ILE A 37 3.46 -19.48 9.74
C ILE A 37 2.68 -18.66 10.78
N SER A 38 2.70 -19.07 12.05
CA SER A 38 2.00 -18.34 13.11
C SER A 38 2.54 -16.92 13.30
N ILE A 39 3.87 -16.76 13.32
CA ILE A 39 4.52 -15.44 13.43
C ILE A 39 4.17 -14.57 12.23
N THR A 40 4.32 -15.11 11.02
CA THR A 40 4.05 -14.39 9.78
C THR A 40 2.58 -13.99 9.68
N ALA A 41 1.66 -14.88 10.03
CA ALA A 41 0.23 -14.59 10.03
C ALA A 41 -0.12 -13.48 11.03
N ASN A 42 0.48 -13.47 12.22
CA ASN A 42 0.28 -12.40 13.19
C ASN A 42 0.82 -11.07 12.68
N ALA A 43 2.02 -11.06 12.10
CA ALA A 43 2.59 -9.86 11.49
C ALA A 43 1.70 -9.32 10.37
N ASN A 44 1.16 -10.19 9.52
CA ASN A 44 0.24 -9.79 8.47
C ASN A 44 -1.05 -9.17 9.02
N LYS A 45 -1.66 -9.78 10.05
CA LYS A 45 -2.85 -9.21 10.72
C LYS A 45 -2.59 -7.82 11.29
N VAL A 46 -1.42 -7.62 11.90
CA VAL A 46 -1.03 -6.29 12.43
C VAL A 46 -0.91 -5.28 11.29
N LEU A 47 -0.27 -5.65 10.19
CA LEU A 47 -0.14 -4.77 9.02
C LEU A 47 -1.51 -4.43 8.40
N GLU A 48 -2.40 -5.41 8.27
CA GLU A 48 -3.77 -5.21 7.77
C GLU A 48 -4.55 -4.22 8.65
N ALA A 49 -4.45 -4.37 9.98
CA ALA A 49 -5.10 -3.45 10.93
C ALA A 49 -4.55 -2.01 10.79
N ARG A 50 -3.22 -1.86 10.65
CA ARG A 50 -2.60 -0.54 10.43
C ARG A 50 -3.03 0.09 9.11
N LEU A 51 -3.18 -0.73 8.06
CA LEU A 51 -3.60 -0.26 6.75
C LEU A 51 -5.06 0.20 6.76
N ALA A 52 -5.94 -0.52 7.47
CA ALA A 52 -7.32 -0.10 7.68
C ALA A 52 -7.40 1.25 8.43
N GLU A 53 -6.60 1.41 9.48
CA GLU A 53 -6.53 2.67 10.24
C GLU A 53 -6.03 3.83 9.38
N LEU A 54 -4.96 3.64 8.62
CA LEU A 54 -4.43 4.67 7.70
C LEU A 54 -5.45 5.05 6.63
N LYS A 55 -6.19 4.08 6.07
CA LYS A 55 -7.28 4.36 5.12
C LYS A 55 -8.38 5.20 5.75
N ARG A 56 -8.74 4.92 7.01
CA ARG A 56 -9.73 5.70 7.75
C ARG A 56 -9.26 7.14 7.94
N HIS A 57 -8.03 7.34 8.41
CA HIS A 57 -7.45 8.67 8.57
C HIS A 57 -7.32 9.43 7.25
N LEU A 58 -6.97 8.73 6.16
CA LEU A 58 -6.93 9.32 4.83
C LEU A 58 -8.32 9.77 4.38
N ALA A 59 -9.34 8.93 4.58
CA ALA A 59 -10.73 9.30 4.26
C ALA A 59 -11.19 10.51 5.08
N GLU A 60 -10.95 10.51 6.41
CA GLU A 60 -11.26 11.64 7.30
C GLU A 60 -10.59 12.94 6.83
N THR A 61 -9.28 12.86 6.51
CA THR A 61 -8.50 14.01 6.05
C THR A 61 -8.98 14.49 4.69
N ASN A 62 -9.26 13.57 3.75
CA ASN A 62 -9.75 13.91 2.43
C ASN A 62 -11.13 14.56 2.51
N THR A 63 -12.04 14.04 3.34
CA THR A 63 -13.33 14.68 3.59
C THR A 63 -13.16 16.07 4.20
N ALA A 64 -12.23 16.26 5.14
CA ALA A 64 -11.94 17.60 5.68
C ALA A 64 -11.41 18.56 4.61
N ILE A 65 -10.55 18.09 3.71
CA ILE A 65 -10.04 18.87 2.57
C ILE A 65 -11.18 19.21 1.62
N GLU A 66 -12.02 18.25 1.22
CA GLU A 66 -13.15 18.46 0.32
C GLU A 66 -14.15 19.46 0.90
N ILE A 67 -14.42 19.39 2.20
CA ILE A 67 -15.26 20.38 2.90
C ILE A 67 -14.63 21.78 2.80
N GLN A 68 -13.32 21.91 3.03
CA GLN A 68 -12.63 23.20 2.96
C GLN A 68 -12.47 23.74 1.53
N GLN A 69 -12.31 22.86 0.55
CA GLN A 69 -12.21 23.18 -0.88
C GLN A 69 -13.58 23.38 -1.53
N SER A 70 -14.68 23.16 -0.81
CA SER A 70 -16.02 23.42 -1.31
C SER A 70 -16.13 24.88 -1.79
N PRO A 71 -16.69 25.12 -2.99
CA PRO A 71 -16.84 26.47 -3.54
C PRO A 71 -17.57 27.43 -2.60
N ALA A 72 -18.48 26.92 -1.76
CA ALA A 72 -19.20 27.71 -0.77
C ALA A 72 -18.27 28.22 0.35
N VAL A 73 -17.42 27.35 0.89
CA VAL A 73 -16.44 27.71 1.93
C VAL A 73 -15.37 28.64 1.37
N LEU A 74 -14.92 28.40 0.14
CA LEU A 74 -13.97 29.27 -0.55
C LEU A 74 -14.55 30.66 -0.84
N ARG A 75 -15.84 30.76 -1.24
CA ARG A 75 -16.54 32.05 -1.39
C ARG A 75 -16.65 32.79 -0.06
N GLN A 76 -17.01 32.08 1.01
CA GLN A 76 -17.11 32.67 2.33
C GLN A 76 -15.76 33.23 2.80
N ARG A 77 -14.67 32.47 2.63
CA ARG A 77 -13.31 32.93 2.97
C ARG A 77 -12.84 34.10 2.11
N ASN A 78 -13.13 34.08 0.81
CA ASN A 78 -12.82 35.18 -0.11
C ASN A 78 -13.52 36.48 0.30
N ALA A 79 -14.79 36.39 0.70
CA ALA A 79 -15.56 37.51 1.22
C ALA A 79 -15.01 38.00 2.58
N SER A 80 -14.76 37.08 3.53
CA SER A 80 -14.27 37.46 4.86
C SER A 80 -12.87 38.08 4.85
N MET A 81 -12.03 37.66 3.91
CA MET A 81 -10.65 38.15 3.77
C MET A 81 -10.50 39.28 2.74
N ASN A 82 -11.61 39.77 2.16
CA ASN A 82 -11.62 40.81 1.11
C ASN A 82 -10.67 40.50 -0.07
N LEU A 83 -10.52 39.22 -0.43
CA LEU A 83 -9.52 38.80 -1.41
C LEU A 83 -9.88 39.19 -2.86
N ARG A 84 -11.14 39.60 -3.12
CA ARG A 84 -11.67 40.03 -4.43
C ARG A 84 -11.29 39.08 -5.57
N LEU A 85 -11.14 37.78 -5.28
CA LEU A 85 -10.78 36.77 -6.27
C LEU A 85 -12.03 36.44 -7.09
N ILE A 86 -11.89 36.45 -8.42
CA ILE A 86 -12.95 36.00 -9.34
C ILE A 86 -13.00 34.47 -9.28
N LEU A 87 -14.20 33.91 -9.09
CA LEU A 87 -14.39 32.46 -9.06
C LEU A 87 -14.08 31.89 -10.46
N PRO A 88 -13.28 30.82 -10.58
CA PRO A 88 -13.02 30.20 -11.87
C PRO A 88 -14.30 29.57 -12.44
N GLU A 89 -14.58 29.86 -13.71
CA GLU A 89 -15.71 29.28 -14.45
C GLU A 89 -15.47 27.77 -14.66
N VAL A 90 -16.42 26.95 -14.21
CA VAL A 90 -16.34 25.49 -14.34
C VAL A 90 -16.63 25.14 -15.80
N GLN A 91 -15.59 25.09 -16.62
CA GLN A 91 -15.72 24.71 -18.03
C GLN A 91 -16.01 23.20 -18.10
N SER A 92 -17.21 22.82 -18.51
CA SER A 92 -17.60 21.43 -18.72
C SER A 92 -16.79 20.85 -19.88
N VAL A 93 -15.96 19.87 -19.57
CA VAL A 93 -15.09 19.20 -20.55
C VAL A 93 -15.92 18.11 -21.23
N THR A 94 -16.13 18.23 -22.53
CA THR A 94 -16.87 17.26 -23.36
C THR A 94 -16.14 15.92 -23.52
N GLU A 95 -14.86 15.86 -23.17
CA GLU A 95 -14.01 14.67 -23.26
C GLU A 95 -14.02 13.85 -21.96
N SER A 96 -13.86 12.52 -22.06
CA SER A 96 -13.98 11.61 -20.92
C SER A 96 -13.09 12.09 -19.74
N PRO A 97 -13.68 12.37 -18.56
CA PRO A 97 -12.96 13.00 -17.45
C PRO A 97 -11.84 12.11 -16.90
N THR A 98 -11.96 10.79 -17.09
CA THR A 98 -10.99 9.78 -16.65
C THR A 98 -9.66 9.86 -17.42
N LEU A 99 -9.69 9.98 -18.75
CA LEU A 99 -8.47 10.09 -19.56
C LEU A 99 -7.70 11.38 -19.26
N ARG A 100 -8.41 12.50 -19.09
CA ARG A 100 -7.78 13.79 -18.78
C ARG A 100 -7.23 13.84 -17.34
N LEU A 101 -7.91 13.20 -16.39
CA LEU A 101 -7.44 13.12 -15.00
C LEU A 101 -6.18 12.25 -14.89
N VAL A 102 -6.12 11.11 -15.61
CA VAL A 102 -4.93 10.27 -15.69
C VAL A 102 -3.77 11.03 -16.35
N ALA A 103 -4.00 11.70 -17.48
CA ALA A 103 -2.98 12.51 -18.14
C ALA A 103 -2.46 13.67 -17.24
N LYS A 104 -3.34 14.29 -16.46
CA LYS A 104 -2.99 15.37 -15.52
C LYS A 104 -2.23 14.85 -14.30
N SER A 105 -2.66 13.69 -13.75
CA SER A 105 -1.99 13.03 -12.62
C SER A 105 -0.60 12.56 -13.01
N SER A 106 -0.44 11.94 -14.18
CA SER A 106 0.87 11.55 -14.70
C SER A 106 1.77 12.77 -14.94
N ARG A 107 1.24 13.88 -15.48
CA ARG A 107 2.01 15.13 -15.61
C ARG A 107 2.41 15.74 -14.27
N ALA A 108 1.59 15.64 -13.23
CA ALA A 108 1.93 16.16 -11.90
C ALA A 108 3.05 15.34 -11.23
N LEU A 109 3.08 14.02 -11.46
CA LEU A 109 4.13 13.13 -10.96
C LEU A 109 5.46 13.29 -11.72
N LEU A 110 5.41 13.59 -13.02
CA LEU A 110 6.61 13.80 -13.84
C LEU A 110 7.17 15.23 -13.77
N ASN A 111 6.41 16.19 -13.25
CA ASN A 111 6.79 17.60 -13.22
C ASN A 111 6.82 18.11 -11.77
N ASP A 112 7.77 17.57 -11.00
CA ASP A 112 8.14 18.02 -9.64
C ASP A 112 8.87 19.38 -9.68
N ARG A 113 8.27 20.33 -10.36
CA ARG A 113 8.61 21.75 -10.29
C ARG A 113 7.30 22.49 -10.10
N ALA A 114 7.21 23.26 -9.03
CA ALA A 114 6.07 24.09 -8.70
C ALA A 114 5.64 24.89 -9.94
N VAL A 115 4.52 24.50 -10.55
CA VAL A 115 3.93 25.24 -11.66
C VAL A 115 3.40 26.56 -11.07
N PRO A 116 3.95 27.72 -11.48
CA PRO A 116 3.45 29.00 -10.97
C PRO A 116 2.00 29.17 -11.41
N VAL A 117 1.09 29.21 -10.44
CA VAL A 117 -0.33 29.48 -10.66
C VAL A 117 -0.47 31.00 -10.83
N THR A 118 -0.63 31.45 -12.07
CA THR A 118 -0.83 32.87 -12.39
C THR A 118 -2.28 33.26 -12.11
N PHE A 119 -2.51 34.04 -11.05
CA PHE A 119 -3.81 34.62 -10.77
C PHE A 119 -3.99 35.91 -11.59
N ARG A 120 -5.05 35.99 -12.41
CA ARG A 120 -5.45 37.27 -13.01
C ARG A 120 -6.23 38.07 -11.97
N LEU A 121 -5.61 39.14 -11.48
CA LEU A 121 -6.24 40.12 -10.60
C LEU A 121 -7.17 41.01 -11.45
N ALA A 122 -8.40 41.24 -10.96
CA ALA A 122 -9.29 42.23 -11.54
C ALA A 122 -8.72 43.63 -11.24
N ALA A 123 -8.16 44.28 -12.25
CA ALA A 123 -7.82 45.70 -12.18
C ALA A 123 -9.11 46.52 -12.06
N LYS A 124 -9.13 47.45 -11.11
CA LYS A 124 -10.27 48.32 -10.82
C LYS A 124 -10.14 49.58 -11.70
N GLU A 125 -11.15 49.87 -12.51
CA GLU A 125 -11.53 51.24 -12.86
C GLU A 125 -12.44 51.81 -11.76
#